data_AF-A0AAJ6ZXH8-F1
#
_entry.id   AF-A0AAJ6ZXH8-F1
#
_cell.length_a   1.000
_cell.length_b   1.000
_cell.length_c   1.000
_cell.angle_alpha   90.00
_cell.angle_beta   90.00
_cell.angle_gamma   90.00
#
_symmetry.space_group_name_H-M   'P 1'
#
loop_
_entity.id
_entity.type
_entity.pdbx_description
1 polymer ?
#
loop_
_entity_poly.entity_id
_entity_poly.type
_entity_poly.pdbx_seq_one_letter_code
_entity_poly.pdbx_strand_id
1 'polypeptide(L)'
;MSFSVDLVSEDSFYENITLGVTRVLESDPRISNVVVERRPPCDRIAISNWEQRHSTILPDDLRNFYASSDGFLLTWNFKYSADEVLQVGAIRVNSLSELCLSAGLKDLLDFSMTRNSSGPRPVLNPKSKVFELDTCRNIGKVCLICTNGSWSIWLATREGAWGWLADSFTYYFRMSLVHLGLPGWQAAFTNLPLIPWAEQLFLLLAPHLLEKESDSTNANGSETGLNHIDPNIFKNSVRHYKTNRQPNNQ
;
A
#
# COMPACT_ATOMS: atom_id res chain seq x y z
N MET A 1 15.45 -36.29 12.06
CA MET A 1 15.41 -35.47 10.83
C MET A 1 15.05 -34.06 11.24
N SER A 2 16.02 -33.15 11.17
CA SER A 2 15.83 -31.73 11.49
C SER A 2 15.19 -31.06 10.27
N PHE A 3 13.93 -30.64 10.40
CA PHE A 3 13.32 -29.73 9.43
C PHE A 3 13.98 -28.36 9.62
N SER A 4 14.99 -28.07 8.81
CA SER A 4 15.48 -26.71 8.62
C SER A 4 14.41 -25.97 7.83
N VAL A 5 13.73 -25.02 8.47
CA VAL A 5 12.89 -24.05 7.74
C VAL A 5 13.87 -23.07 7.14
N ASP A 6 14.01 -23.10 5.82
CA ASP A 6 14.87 -22.17 5.09
C ASP A 6 14.49 -20.74 5.49
N LEU A 7 15.51 -19.95 5.84
CA LEU A 7 15.40 -18.50 5.89
C LEU A 7 14.79 -18.06 4.56
N VAL A 8 13.59 -17.48 4.58
CA VAL A 8 12.99 -16.87 3.39
C VAL A 8 14.04 -15.88 2.88
N SER A 9 14.62 -16.16 1.71
CA SER A 9 15.58 -15.25 1.10
C SER A 9 14.87 -13.91 0.90
N GLU A 10 15.62 -12.81 1.01
CA GLU A 10 15.06 -11.48 0.76
C GLU A 10 14.38 -11.41 -0.62
N ASP A 11 14.92 -12.14 -1.61
CA ASP A 11 14.31 -12.33 -2.93
C ASP A 11 12.92 -12.96 -2.83
N SER A 12 12.78 -14.05 -2.07
CA SER A 12 11.51 -14.75 -1.88
C SER A 12 10.48 -13.87 -1.15
N PHE A 13 10.90 -13.01 -0.21
CA PHE A 13 9.99 -12.05 0.41
C PHE A 13 9.39 -11.09 -0.62
N TYR A 14 10.22 -10.48 -1.48
CA TYR A 14 9.73 -9.51 -2.47
C TYR A 14 8.92 -10.18 -3.59
N GLU A 15 9.25 -11.42 -3.97
CA GLU A 15 8.39 -12.21 -4.86
C GLU A 15 7.02 -12.51 -4.24
N ASN A 16 7.00 -12.87 -2.96
CA ASN A 16 5.76 -13.20 -2.26
C ASN A 16 4.89 -11.96 -1.99
N ILE A 17 5.48 -10.83 -1.56
CA ILE A 17 4.71 -9.62 -1.23
C ILE A 17 4.13 -8.95 -2.48
N THR A 18 4.81 -9.09 -3.62
CA THR A 18 4.31 -8.58 -4.91
C THR A 18 3.31 -9.53 -5.57
N LEU A 19 3.10 -10.74 -5.05
CA LEU A 19 2.19 -11.74 -5.61
C LEU A 19 2.40 -11.98 -7.12
N GLY A 20 3.64 -11.91 -7.59
CA GLY A 20 3.98 -12.11 -9.00
C GLY A 20 3.68 -10.93 -9.93
N VAL A 21 3.27 -9.76 -9.41
CA VAL A 21 3.04 -8.55 -10.21
C VAL A 21 4.26 -8.18 -11.07
N THR A 22 5.48 -8.36 -10.56
CA THR A 22 6.70 -8.12 -11.33
C THR A 22 6.76 -8.97 -12.60
N ARG A 23 6.44 -10.27 -12.50
CA ARG A 23 6.42 -11.20 -13.64
C ARG A 23 5.31 -10.86 -14.64
N VAL A 24 4.14 -10.42 -14.15
CA VAL A 24 3.04 -9.96 -15.01
C VAL A 24 3.46 -8.73 -15.81
N LEU A 25 4.07 -7.75 -15.14
CA LEU A 25 4.58 -6.54 -15.79
C LEU A 25 5.66 -6.86 -16.83
N GLU A 26 6.64 -7.70 -16.49
CA GLU A 26 7.74 -8.10 -17.37
C GLU A 26 7.29 -8.94 -18.59
N SER A 27 6.09 -9.52 -18.55
CA SER A 27 5.55 -10.27 -19.69
C SER A 27 5.14 -9.38 -20.87
N ASP A 28 4.87 -8.09 -20.64
CA ASP A 28 4.53 -7.14 -21.70
C ASP A 28 5.81 -6.51 -22.28
N PRO A 29 6.09 -6.66 -23.59
CA PRO A 29 7.30 -6.13 -24.21
C PRO A 29 7.38 -4.59 -24.23
N ARG A 30 6.28 -3.88 -23.93
CA ARG A 30 6.23 -2.42 -23.81
C ARG A 30 6.61 -1.95 -22.41
N ILE A 31 6.61 -2.84 -21.42
CA ILE A 31 7.01 -2.51 -20.05
C ILE A 31 8.52 -2.75 -19.90
N SER A 32 9.18 -1.87 -19.16
CA SER A 32 10.61 -1.98 -18.86
C SER A 32 10.91 -1.39 -17.48
N ASN A 33 12.13 -1.60 -16.98
CA ASN A 33 12.60 -1.05 -15.70
C ASN A 33 11.65 -1.35 -14.53
N VAL A 34 11.16 -2.60 -14.43
CA VAL A 34 10.42 -3.07 -13.27
C VAL A 34 11.41 -3.19 -12.11
N VAL A 35 11.27 -2.31 -11.12
CA VAL A 35 12.19 -2.23 -9.98
C VAL A 35 11.39 -2.27 -8.70
N VAL A 36 11.76 -3.19 -7.81
CA VAL A 36 11.28 -3.24 -6.43
C VAL A 36 12.42 -2.82 -5.52
N GLU A 37 12.24 -1.72 -4.80
CA GLU A 37 13.23 -1.20 -3.87
C GLU A 37 13.28 -2.09 -2.63
N ARG A 38 14.48 -2.59 -2.32
CA ARG A 38 14.71 -3.39 -1.11
C ARG A 38 14.93 -2.47 0.07
N ARG A 39 14.11 -2.66 1.10
CA ARG A 39 14.18 -1.91 2.34
C ARG A 39 14.31 -2.85 3.54
N PRO A 40 15.14 -2.51 4.52
CA PRO A 40 15.23 -3.28 5.74
C PRO A 40 13.93 -3.15 6.56
N PRO A 41 13.61 -4.14 7.42
CA PRO A 41 12.52 -4.02 8.37
C PRO A 41 12.74 -2.90 9.39
N CYS A 42 11.66 -2.31 9.90
CA CYS A 42 11.73 -1.43 11.05
C CYS A 42 11.97 -2.23 12.34
N ASP A 43 12.87 -1.74 13.19
CA ASP A 43 13.03 -2.27 14.54
C ASP A 43 11.77 -2.03 15.39
N ARG A 44 11.49 -2.97 16.32
CA ARG A 44 10.35 -2.86 17.26
C ARG A 44 10.37 -1.57 18.07
N ILE A 45 11.57 -1.07 18.38
CA ILE A 45 11.76 0.18 19.13
C ILE A 45 11.33 1.37 18.26
N ALA A 46 11.67 1.39 16.96
CA ALA A 46 11.26 2.44 16.05
C ALA A 46 9.73 2.52 15.92
N ILE A 47 9.07 1.36 15.77
CA ILE A 47 7.61 1.26 15.75
C ILE A 47 7.00 1.77 17.06
N SER A 48 7.52 1.30 18.20
CA SER A 48 7.01 1.72 19.53
C SER A 48 7.18 3.23 19.74
N ASN A 49 8.31 3.80 19.32
CA ASN A 49 8.57 5.23 19.40
C ASN A 49 7.62 6.02 18.49
N TRP A 50 7.32 5.51 17.30
CA TRP A 50 6.34 6.12 16.41
C TRP A 50 4.95 6.14 17.06
N GLU A 51 4.53 5.03 17.66
CA GLU A 51 3.22 4.90 18.34
C GLU A 51 3.11 5.83 19.55
N GLN A 52 4.18 5.93 20.35
CA GLN A 52 4.26 6.87 21.47
C GLN A 52 4.21 8.32 21.00
N ARG A 53 5.03 8.70 20.01
CA ARG A 53 5.10 10.05 19.44
C ARG A 53 3.74 10.53 18.92
N HIS A 54 3.02 9.65 18.24
CA HIS A 54 1.72 9.98 17.68
C HIS A 54 0.57 9.64 18.64
N SER A 55 0.86 9.09 19.83
CA SER A 55 -0.10 8.66 20.84
C SER A 55 -1.19 7.72 20.30
N THR A 56 -0.84 6.85 19.37
CA THR A 56 -1.76 5.95 18.64
C THR A 56 -1.06 4.66 18.29
N ILE A 57 -1.80 3.56 18.36
CA ILE A 57 -1.31 2.20 18.13
C ILE A 57 -1.63 1.79 16.69
N LEU A 58 -0.62 1.43 15.89
CA LEU A 58 -0.80 1.00 14.50
C LEU A 58 -1.73 -0.22 14.41
N PRO A 59 -2.52 -0.35 13.33
CA PRO A 59 -3.28 -1.57 13.09
C PRO A 59 -2.30 -2.73 12.85
N ASP A 60 -2.68 -3.94 13.27
CA ASP A 60 -1.75 -5.08 13.31
C ASP A 60 -1.15 -5.41 11.96
N ASP A 61 -1.91 -5.28 10.88
CA ASP A 61 -1.42 -5.55 9.53
C ASP A 61 -0.35 -4.56 9.07
N LEU A 62 -0.56 -3.25 9.28
CA LEU A 62 0.42 -2.21 8.98
C LEU A 62 1.66 -2.30 9.90
N ARG A 63 1.45 -2.61 11.19
CA ARG A 63 2.55 -2.86 12.11
C ARG A 63 3.43 -4.02 11.63
N ASN A 64 2.81 -5.13 11.25
CA ASN A 64 3.52 -6.31 10.76
C ASN A 64 4.25 -6.01 9.45
N PHE A 65 3.62 -5.23 8.55
CA PHE A 65 4.27 -4.73 7.34
C PHE A 65 5.55 -3.95 7.66
N TYR A 66 5.50 -2.95 8.55
CA TYR A 66 6.70 -2.20 8.94
C TYR A 66 7.73 -3.06 9.67
N ALA A 67 7.30 -4.05 10.45
CA ALA A 67 8.20 -5.03 11.06
C ALA A 67 8.87 -5.99 10.04
N SER A 68 8.51 -5.89 8.75
CA SER A 68 9.07 -6.66 7.64
C SER A 68 9.76 -5.80 6.58
N SER A 69 9.34 -4.54 6.40
CA SER A 69 9.91 -3.59 5.44
C SER A 69 9.60 -2.14 5.82
N ASP A 70 10.59 -1.25 5.84
CA ASP A 70 10.40 0.18 6.13
C ASP A 70 9.81 0.95 4.93
N GLY A 71 8.52 0.72 4.69
CA GLY A 71 7.83 1.18 3.49
C GLY A 71 8.07 0.26 2.30
N PHE A 72 7.61 0.68 1.12
CA PHE A 72 7.68 -0.11 -0.10
C PHE A 72 7.70 0.80 -1.32
N LEU A 73 8.47 0.43 -2.34
CA LEU A 73 8.44 1.10 -3.64
C LEU A 73 8.63 0.07 -4.76
N LEU A 74 7.61 -0.08 -5.60
CA LEU A 74 7.70 -0.73 -6.90
C LEU A 74 7.47 0.33 -7.96
N THR A 75 8.34 0.41 -8.97
CA THR A 75 8.15 1.29 -10.12
C THR A 75 8.38 0.55 -11.43
N TRP A 76 7.74 1.00 -12.49
CA TRP A 76 7.99 0.50 -13.84
C TRP A 76 7.74 1.56 -14.90
N ASN A 77 8.36 1.36 -16.06
CA ASN A 77 8.29 2.27 -17.19
C ASN A 77 7.47 1.67 -18.33
N PHE A 78 6.81 2.54 -19.08
CA PHE A 78 6.10 2.19 -20.30
C PHE A 78 6.76 2.82 -21.52
N LYS A 79 6.91 2.02 -22.57
CA LYS A 79 7.49 2.40 -23.86
C LYS A 79 6.37 2.81 -24.82
N TYR A 80 6.23 4.11 -25.06
CA TYR A 80 5.26 4.68 -26.00
C TYR A 80 5.76 4.58 -27.45
N SER A 81 7.07 4.70 -27.65
CA SER A 81 7.73 4.59 -28.96
C SER A 81 9.16 4.06 -28.81
N ALA A 82 9.93 3.96 -29.91
CA ALA A 82 11.32 3.52 -29.83
C ALA A 82 12.18 4.38 -28.91
N ASP A 83 11.94 5.69 -28.91
CA ASP A 83 12.75 6.70 -28.21
C ASP A 83 12.04 7.28 -26.96
N GLU A 84 10.77 6.95 -26.74
CA GLU A 84 9.97 7.48 -25.64
C GLU A 84 9.63 6.40 -24.61
N VAL A 85 10.35 6.43 -23.48
CA VAL A 85 10.12 5.57 -22.32
C VAL A 85 9.91 6.46 -21.10
N LEU A 86 8.75 6.32 -20.45
CA LEU A 86 8.40 7.11 -19.28
C LEU A 86 8.11 6.21 -18.08
N GLN A 87 8.53 6.62 -16.89
CA GLN A 87 8.08 5.99 -15.66
C GLN A 87 6.61 6.35 -15.45
N VAL A 88 5.73 5.36 -15.54
CA VAL A 88 4.29 5.57 -15.41
C VAL A 88 3.76 4.91 -14.15
N GLY A 89 4.05 3.64 -13.89
CA GLY A 89 3.47 2.94 -12.75
C GLY A 89 4.32 3.00 -11.51
N ALA A 90 3.64 3.12 -10.37
CA ALA A 90 4.24 3.08 -9.05
C ALA A 90 3.28 2.51 -8.00
N ILE A 91 3.80 1.64 -7.15
CA ILE A 91 3.19 1.26 -5.88
C ILE A 91 4.10 1.77 -4.78
N ARG A 92 3.61 2.66 -3.94
CA ARG A 92 4.40 3.26 -2.87
C ARG A 92 3.68 3.13 -1.53
N VAL A 93 4.47 2.81 -0.51
CA VAL A 93 4.12 2.99 0.90
C VAL A 93 5.29 3.75 1.52
N ASN A 94 5.00 4.88 2.16
CA ASN A 94 5.99 5.71 2.84
C ASN A 94 6.69 4.92 3.96
N SER A 95 7.94 5.32 4.26
CA SER A 95 8.65 4.79 5.41
C SER A 95 7.92 5.14 6.71
N LEU A 96 8.24 4.46 7.80
CA LEU A 96 7.67 4.73 9.11
C LEU A 96 7.95 6.17 9.57
N SER A 97 9.12 6.72 9.22
CA SER A 97 9.48 8.09 9.54
C SER A 97 8.70 9.13 8.73
N GLU A 98 8.32 8.79 7.50
CA GLU A 98 7.50 9.61 6.61
C GLU A 98 5.99 9.45 6.86
N LEU A 99 5.56 8.40 7.56
CA LEU A 99 4.17 8.18 7.98
C LEU A 99 3.76 9.19 9.06
N CYS A 100 3.52 10.43 8.65
CA CYS A 100 3.20 11.55 9.52
C CYS A 100 2.21 12.51 8.85
N LEU A 101 1.67 13.46 9.61
CA LEU A 101 0.90 14.56 9.04
C LEU A 101 1.86 15.57 8.42
N SER A 102 2.08 15.49 7.11
CA SER A 102 2.92 16.46 6.38
C SER A 102 2.20 17.80 6.20
N ALA A 103 2.96 18.88 5.98
CA ALA A 103 2.40 20.21 5.72
C ALA A 103 1.44 20.20 4.52
N GLY A 104 1.86 19.59 3.41
CA GLY A 104 1.00 19.50 2.22
C GLY A 104 -0.23 18.62 2.43
N LEU A 105 -0.23 17.68 3.38
CA LEU A 105 -1.46 16.95 3.73
C LEU A 105 -2.38 17.83 4.57
N LYS A 106 -1.84 18.53 5.57
CA LYS A 106 -2.60 19.48 6.38
C LYS A 106 -3.32 20.52 5.50
N ASP A 107 -2.61 21.09 4.53
CA ASP A 107 -3.20 22.04 3.58
C ASP A 107 -4.40 21.42 2.83
N LEU A 108 -4.28 20.18 2.34
CA LEU A 108 -5.40 19.49 1.67
C LEU A 108 -6.59 19.24 2.60
N LEU A 109 -6.36 18.92 3.87
CA LEU A 109 -7.43 18.77 4.87
C LEU A 109 -8.16 20.10 5.06
N ASP A 110 -7.41 21.19 5.22
CA ASP A 110 -7.95 22.54 5.39
C ASP A 110 -8.73 22.97 4.14
N PHE A 111 -8.20 22.74 2.94
CA PHE A 111 -8.89 22.98 1.68
C PHE A 111 -10.20 22.19 1.58
N SER A 112 -10.20 20.93 1.99
CA SER A 112 -11.40 20.09 1.94
C SER A 112 -12.50 20.58 2.90
N MET A 113 -12.16 21.11 4.08
CA MET A 113 -13.13 21.69 5.00
C MET A 113 -13.86 22.91 4.43
N THR A 114 -13.22 23.68 3.54
CA THR A 114 -13.80 24.92 2.98
C THR A 114 -14.70 24.70 1.77
N ARG A 115 -14.63 23.53 1.12
CA ARG A 115 -15.40 23.24 -0.10
C ARG A 115 -16.59 22.33 0.21
N ASN A 116 -17.72 22.66 -0.38
CA ASN A 116 -18.85 21.74 -0.47
C ASN A 116 -18.54 20.72 -1.58
N SER A 117 -17.87 19.62 -1.22
CA SER A 117 -17.73 18.47 -2.11
C SER A 117 -18.91 17.51 -1.89
N SER A 118 -19.51 17.06 -2.99
CA SER A 118 -20.46 15.95 -2.99
C SER A 118 -19.67 14.64 -2.97
N GLY A 119 -19.91 13.78 -1.99
CA GLY A 119 -19.29 12.46 -1.94
C GLY A 119 -19.07 11.95 -0.51
N PRO A 120 -18.68 10.68 -0.35
CA PRO A 120 -18.29 10.14 0.94
C PRO A 120 -17.03 10.84 1.43
N ARG A 121 -17.01 11.19 2.72
CA ARG A 121 -15.88 11.85 3.39
C ARG A 121 -15.62 11.18 4.73
N PRO A 122 -14.37 11.17 5.21
CA PRO A 122 -14.08 10.65 6.54
C PRO A 122 -14.76 11.53 7.59
N VAL A 123 -15.39 10.89 8.58
CA VAL A 123 -15.96 11.60 9.74
C VAL A 123 -14.83 11.91 10.70
N LEU A 124 -14.25 13.10 10.54
CA LEU A 124 -13.18 13.60 11.40
C LEU A 124 -13.75 14.23 12.67
N ASN A 125 -13.13 13.95 13.80
CA ASN A 125 -13.43 14.58 15.09
C ASN A 125 -12.11 14.98 15.78
N PRO A 126 -12.14 15.69 16.94
CA PRO A 126 -10.91 16.14 17.61
C PRO A 126 -9.94 15.03 18.04
N LYS A 127 -10.38 13.76 18.06
CA LYS A 127 -9.54 12.58 18.35
C LYS A 127 -9.01 11.91 17.09
N SER A 128 -9.47 12.33 15.91
CA SER A 128 -9.02 11.78 14.64
C SER A 128 -7.57 12.15 14.37
N LYS A 129 -6.80 11.18 13.89
CA LYS A 129 -5.41 11.39 13.45
C LYS A 129 -5.28 10.96 12.01
N VAL A 130 -4.57 11.77 11.24
CA VAL A 130 -4.40 11.59 9.80
C VAL A 130 -2.91 11.51 9.51
N PHE A 131 -2.50 10.47 8.78
CA PHE A 131 -1.11 10.21 8.42
C PHE A 131 -1.00 10.00 6.91
N GLU A 132 0.12 10.41 6.31
CA GLU A 132 0.37 10.24 4.89
C GLU A 132 1.00 8.87 4.59
N LEU A 133 0.23 7.99 3.94
CA LEU A 133 0.69 6.67 3.52
C LEU A 133 1.42 6.70 2.17
N ASP A 134 0.95 7.53 1.24
CA ASP A 134 1.55 7.73 -0.09
C ASP A 134 1.22 9.14 -0.62
N THR A 135 2.20 9.80 -1.22
CA THR A 135 2.08 11.13 -1.84
C THR A 135 1.48 11.09 -3.26
N CYS A 136 1.18 9.91 -3.82
CA CYS A 136 0.46 9.67 -5.09
C CYS A 136 0.71 10.75 -6.16
N ARG A 137 2.00 11.02 -6.43
CA ARG A 137 2.67 12.08 -7.24
C ARG A 137 1.84 13.22 -7.85
N ASN A 138 0.70 12.95 -8.49
CA ASN A 138 -0.11 13.94 -9.23
C ASN A 138 -1.62 13.95 -8.91
N ILE A 139 -2.14 13.01 -8.12
CA ILE A 139 -3.59 12.89 -7.88
C ILE A 139 -3.97 13.51 -6.54
N GLY A 140 -3.15 13.27 -5.52
CA GLY A 140 -3.51 13.59 -4.15
C GLY A 140 -2.60 12.88 -3.17
N LYS A 141 -3.13 12.57 -2.00
CA LYS A 141 -2.42 11.81 -0.97
C LYS A 141 -3.31 10.68 -0.46
N VAL A 142 -2.73 9.50 -0.31
CA VAL A 142 -3.39 8.42 0.42
C VAL A 142 -3.14 8.63 1.91
N CYS A 143 -4.24 8.73 2.63
CA CYS A 143 -4.32 9.10 4.02
C CYS A 143 -4.74 7.89 4.83
N LEU A 144 -3.97 7.57 5.87
CA LEU A 144 -4.36 6.64 6.90
C LEU A 144 -5.01 7.42 8.04
N ILE A 145 -6.26 7.11 8.36
CA ILE A 145 -7.07 7.84 9.34
C ILE A 145 -7.39 6.92 10.51
N CYS A 146 -7.02 7.34 11.73
CA CYS A 146 -7.42 6.70 12.97
C CYS A 146 -8.48 7.55 13.67
N THR A 147 -9.67 7.00 13.90
CA THR A 147 -10.73 7.66 14.66
C THR A 147 -11.23 6.71 15.74
N ASN A 148 -11.07 7.08 17.01
CA ASN A 148 -11.48 6.26 18.17
C ASN A 148 -10.91 4.83 18.15
N GLY A 149 -9.70 4.64 17.61
CA GLY A 149 -9.05 3.32 17.51
C GLY A 149 -9.40 2.53 16.26
N SER A 150 -10.39 2.98 15.47
CA SER A 150 -10.68 2.40 14.16
C SER A 150 -9.84 3.04 13.07
N TRP A 151 -9.35 2.23 12.14
CA TRP A 151 -8.49 2.66 11.03
C TRP A 151 -9.23 2.60 9.70
N SER A 152 -8.93 3.53 8.81
CA SER A 152 -9.44 3.52 7.42
C SER A 152 -8.46 4.26 6.50
N ILE A 153 -8.50 3.96 5.21
CA ILE A 153 -7.61 4.50 4.20
C ILE A 153 -8.43 5.24 3.15
N TRP A 154 -8.02 6.47 2.88
CA TRP A 154 -8.74 7.41 2.03
C TRP A 154 -7.79 8.11 1.06
N LEU A 155 -8.26 8.44 -0.13
CA LEU A 155 -7.63 9.40 -1.02
C LEU A 155 -8.13 10.80 -0.67
N ALA A 156 -7.21 11.73 -0.40
CA ALA A 156 -7.46 13.16 -0.37
C ALA A 156 -6.90 13.78 -1.66
N THR A 157 -7.76 14.28 -2.55
CA THR A 157 -7.32 14.84 -3.83
C THR A 157 -6.84 16.27 -3.69
N ARG A 158 -6.10 16.76 -4.69
CA ARG A 158 -5.65 18.16 -4.75
C ARG A 158 -6.79 19.16 -4.81
N GLU A 159 -7.94 18.75 -5.32
CA GLU A 159 -9.14 19.57 -5.49
C GLU A 159 -10.00 19.63 -4.20
N GLY A 160 -9.58 18.92 -3.14
CA GLY A 160 -10.27 18.84 -1.85
C GLY A 160 -11.36 17.78 -1.79
N ALA A 161 -11.42 16.87 -2.78
CA ALA A 161 -12.34 15.74 -2.79
C ALA A 161 -11.77 14.58 -1.95
N TRP A 162 -12.68 13.76 -1.43
CA TRP A 162 -12.35 12.55 -0.70
C TRP A 162 -12.84 11.31 -1.42
N GLY A 163 -12.11 10.23 -1.20
CA GLY A 163 -12.44 8.94 -1.73
C GLY A 163 -12.08 7.84 -0.77
N TRP A 164 -13.04 7.02 -0.39
CA TRP A 164 -12.76 5.83 0.43
C TRP A 164 -12.00 4.80 -0.41
N LEU A 165 -10.99 4.15 0.17
CA LEU A 165 -10.21 3.10 -0.50
C LEU A 165 -10.31 1.76 0.21
N ALA A 166 -10.11 1.73 1.53
CA ALA A 166 -10.05 0.48 2.27
C ALA A 166 -10.25 0.67 3.78
N ASP A 167 -10.69 -0.40 4.45
CA ASP A 167 -10.75 -0.45 5.92
C ASP A 167 -9.49 -1.09 6.55
N SER A 168 -8.58 -1.64 5.75
CA SER A 168 -7.31 -2.21 6.21
C SER A 168 -6.16 -1.91 5.26
N PHE A 169 -4.94 -1.89 5.79
CA PHE A 169 -3.74 -1.69 4.98
C PHE A 169 -3.54 -2.83 3.99
N THR A 170 -3.77 -4.07 4.43
CA THR A 170 -3.65 -5.25 3.57
C THR A 170 -4.57 -5.15 2.36
N TYR A 171 -5.83 -4.74 2.55
CA TYR A 171 -6.76 -4.58 1.44
C TYR A 171 -6.31 -3.49 0.47
N TYR A 172 -5.93 -2.31 0.99
CA TYR A 172 -5.38 -1.22 0.17
C TYR A 172 -4.14 -1.64 -0.63
N PHE A 173 -3.17 -2.29 0.02
CA PHE A 173 -1.94 -2.72 -0.62
C PHE A 173 -2.22 -3.71 -1.75
N ARG A 174 -3.19 -4.61 -1.56
CA ARG A 174 -3.60 -5.54 -2.61
C ARG A 174 -4.30 -4.87 -3.77
N MET A 175 -5.15 -3.88 -3.52
CA MET A 175 -5.73 -3.09 -4.60
C MET A 175 -4.61 -2.47 -5.44
N SER A 176 -3.56 -1.93 -4.82
CA SER A 176 -2.42 -1.39 -5.55
C SER A 176 -1.71 -2.43 -6.44
N LEU A 177 -1.59 -3.68 -5.97
CA LEU A 177 -1.03 -4.81 -6.72
C LEU A 177 -1.94 -5.23 -7.88
N VAL A 178 -3.24 -5.39 -7.64
CA VAL A 178 -4.24 -5.73 -8.68
C VAL A 178 -4.24 -4.70 -9.80
N HIS A 179 -4.07 -3.43 -9.46
CA HIS A 179 -4.01 -2.33 -10.43
C HIS A 179 -2.61 -2.10 -10.98
N LEU A 180 -1.65 -2.97 -10.67
CA LEU A 180 -0.27 -2.91 -11.16
C LEU A 180 0.43 -1.57 -10.86
N GLY A 181 -0.04 -0.80 -9.88
CA GLY A 181 0.43 0.57 -9.63
C GLY A 181 0.14 1.56 -10.77
N LEU A 182 -0.86 1.31 -11.61
CA LEU A 182 -1.25 2.20 -12.71
C LEU A 182 -1.61 3.60 -12.19
N PRO A 183 -1.20 4.68 -12.87
CA PRO A 183 -1.54 6.04 -12.49
C PRO A 183 -3.04 6.23 -12.28
N GLY A 184 -3.44 6.78 -11.13
CA GLY A 184 -4.84 7.13 -10.92
C GLY A 184 -5.72 5.95 -10.54
N TRP A 185 -5.18 4.74 -10.33
CA TRP A 185 -6.01 3.58 -9.98
C TRP A 185 -6.92 3.81 -8.78
N GLN A 186 -6.49 4.63 -7.81
CA GLN A 186 -7.30 5.01 -6.65
C GLN A 186 -8.59 5.72 -7.06
N ALA A 187 -8.56 6.54 -8.12
CA ALA A 187 -9.71 7.31 -8.60
C ALA A 187 -10.87 6.40 -9.06
N ALA A 188 -10.57 5.18 -9.52
CA ALA A 188 -11.56 4.19 -9.93
C ALA A 188 -12.52 3.81 -8.79
N PHE A 189 -12.05 3.85 -7.54
CA PHE A 189 -12.84 3.49 -6.35
C PHE A 189 -13.58 4.67 -5.72
N THR A 190 -13.25 5.89 -6.14
CA THR A 190 -13.68 7.11 -5.46
C THR A 190 -14.66 7.92 -6.29
N ASN A 191 -15.17 7.35 -7.39
CA ASN A 191 -16.02 8.03 -8.38
C ASN A 191 -15.38 9.33 -8.92
N LEU A 192 -14.06 9.37 -8.96
CA LEU A 192 -13.31 10.48 -9.56
C LEU A 192 -12.97 10.11 -11.01
N PRO A 193 -12.99 11.08 -11.93
CA PRO A 193 -12.58 10.81 -13.31
C PRO A 193 -11.09 10.47 -13.34
N LEU A 194 -10.74 9.43 -14.11
CA LEU A 194 -9.35 9.20 -14.49
C LEU A 194 -8.89 10.34 -15.41
N ILE A 195 -7.61 10.71 -15.30
CA ILE A 195 -7.00 11.61 -16.27
C ILE A 195 -6.85 10.87 -17.62
N PRO A 196 -7.08 11.53 -18.77
CA PRO A 196 -7.20 10.84 -20.06
C PRO A 196 -6.00 9.96 -20.44
N TRP A 197 -4.78 10.41 -20.13
CA TRP A 197 -3.58 9.64 -20.43
C TRP A 197 -3.45 8.39 -19.55
N ALA A 198 -3.96 8.42 -18.31
CA ALA A 198 -3.98 7.25 -17.44
C ALA A 198 -5.03 6.24 -17.92
N GLU A 199 -6.22 6.70 -18.30
CA GLU A 199 -7.26 5.85 -18.90
C GLU A 199 -6.75 5.11 -20.13
N GLN A 200 -5.95 5.76 -20.97
CA GLN A 200 -5.31 5.11 -22.11
C GLN A 200 -4.37 3.98 -21.68
N LEU A 201 -3.60 4.15 -20.60
CA LEU A 201 -2.75 3.07 -20.06
C LEU A 201 -3.60 1.91 -19.52
N PHE A 202 -4.71 2.19 -18.85
CA PHE A 202 -5.65 1.16 -18.43
C PHE A 202 -6.17 0.36 -19.63
N LEU A 203 -6.64 1.02 -20.69
CA LEU A 203 -7.12 0.34 -21.91
C LEU A 203 -6.04 -0.54 -22.56
N LEU A 204 -4.78 -0.13 -22.49
CA LEU A 204 -3.66 -0.85 -23.12
C LEU A 204 -3.13 -2.04 -22.31
N LEU A 205 -3.20 -1.95 -20.98
CA LEU A 205 -2.53 -2.89 -20.07
C LEU A 205 -3.51 -3.74 -19.25
N ALA A 206 -4.63 -3.16 -18.83
CA ALA A 206 -5.60 -3.81 -17.96
C ALA A 206 -7.03 -3.28 -18.22
N PRO A 207 -7.58 -3.46 -19.44
CA PRO A 207 -8.88 -2.88 -19.81
C PRO A 207 -10.03 -3.40 -18.95
N HIS A 208 -9.92 -4.65 -18.47
CA HIS A 208 -10.88 -5.27 -17.55
C HIS A 208 -11.05 -4.51 -16.23
N LEU A 209 -10.08 -3.68 -15.82
CA LEU A 209 -10.19 -2.84 -14.62
C LEU A 209 -11.06 -1.59 -14.82
N LEU A 210 -11.42 -1.24 -16.06
CA LEU A 210 -12.31 -0.12 -16.38
C LEU A 210 -13.79 -0.54 -16.43
N GLU A 211 -14.07 -1.83 -16.50
CA GLU A 211 -15.43 -2.35 -16.47
C GLU A 211 -16.01 -2.13 -15.08
N LYS A 212 -16.77 -1.03 -14.91
CA LYS A 212 -17.62 -0.86 -13.73
C LYS A 212 -18.65 -1.99 -13.77
N GLU A 213 -18.59 -2.90 -12.80
CA GLU A 213 -19.65 -3.88 -12.58
C GLU A 213 -20.99 -3.12 -12.55
N SER A 214 -21.78 -3.30 -13.60
CA SER A 214 -23.18 -2.90 -13.60
C SER A 214 -23.91 -3.97 -12.78
N ASP A 215 -24.41 -3.56 -11.62
CA ASP A 215 -25.27 -4.36 -10.73
C ASP A 215 -24.72 -5.73 -10.26
N SER A 216 -23.84 -5.70 -9.26
CA SER A 216 -23.69 -6.80 -8.29
C SER A 216 -24.41 -6.47 -6.97
N THR A 217 -25.66 -5.99 -7.05
CA THR A 217 -26.62 -6.18 -5.96
C THR A 217 -26.97 -7.67 -5.92
N ASN A 218 -26.23 -8.44 -5.11
CA ASN A 218 -26.49 -9.81 -4.60
C ASN A 218 -25.25 -10.75 -4.61
N ALA A 219 -24.06 -10.27 -4.22
CA ALA A 219 -23.03 -11.16 -3.68
C ALA A 219 -23.09 -11.13 -2.14
N ASN A 220 -24.08 -11.83 -1.58
CA ASN A 220 -24.04 -12.25 -0.18
C ASN A 220 -22.76 -13.06 0.06
N GLY A 221 -21.82 -12.51 0.81
CA GLY A 221 -20.91 -13.25 1.69
C GLY A 221 -20.20 -14.50 1.13
N SER A 222 -19.77 -14.50 -0.13
CA SER A 222 -18.83 -15.50 -0.61
C SER A 222 -17.45 -14.85 -0.69
N GLU A 223 -16.62 -15.09 0.33
CA GLU A 223 -15.18 -14.92 0.24
C GLU A 223 -14.71 -15.57 -1.06
N THR A 224 -14.38 -14.75 -2.06
CA THR A 224 -13.73 -15.21 -3.27
C THR A 224 -12.34 -15.66 -2.85
N GLY A 225 -12.22 -16.95 -2.54
CA GLY A 225 -11.03 -17.63 -2.02
C GLY A 225 -9.84 -17.70 -2.97
N LEU A 226 -9.62 -16.66 -3.77
CA LEU A 226 -8.47 -16.51 -4.65
C LEU A 226 -7.91 -15.13 -4.40
N ASN A 227 -6.64 -15.09 -3.98
CA ASN A 227 -5.92 -13.95 -3.44
C ASN A 227 -6.22 -13.76 -1.94
N HIS A 228 -5.46 -14.41 -1.07
CA HIS A 228 -5.18 -13.96 0.31
C HIS A 228 -3.67 -13.71 0.43
N ILE A 229 -3.24 -12.49 0.79
CA ILE A 229 -1.85 -12.32 1.27
C ILE A 229 -1.84 -13.00 2.63
N ASP A 230 -1.02 -14.04 2.79
CA ASP A 230 -0.88 -14.71 4.08
C ASP A 230 -0.46 -13.68 5.13
N PRO A 231 -1.24 -13.42 6.18
CA PRO A 231 -0.86 -12.50 7.25
C PRO A 231 0.48 -12.87 7.93
N ASN A 232 0.93 -14.11 7.79
CA ASN A 232 2.22 -14.58 8.26
C ASN A 232 3.39 -14.22 7.34
N ILE A 233 3.15 -13.70 6.13
CA ILE A 233 4.21 -13.19 5.24
C ILE A 233 5.08 -12.14 5.94
N PHE A 234 4.49 -11.46 6.92
CA PHE A 234 5.12 -10.40 7.71
C PHE A 234 5.75 -10.89 9.03
N LYS A 235 5.74 -12.19 9.30
CA LYS A 235 6.28 -12.76 10.55
C LYS A 235 7.66 -13.36 10.28
N ASN A 236 8.71 -12.56 10.47
CA ASN A 236 10.08 -13.09 10.54
C ASN A 236 10.22 -14.05 11.74
N SER A 237 10.44 -15.34 11.47
CA SER A 237 10.72 -16.34 12.51
C SER A 237 12.12 -16.15 13.10
N VAL A 238 12.28 -15.19 14.00
CA VAL A 238 13.49 -15.08 14.83
C VAL A 238 13.33 -15.96 16.06
N ARG A 239 13.75 -17.23 15.99
CA ARG A 239 14.00 -18.02 17.20
C ARG A 239 15.42 -17.76 17.67
N HIS A 240 15.55 -16.94 18.72
CA HIS A 240 16.77 -16.81 19.50
C HIS A 240 17.22 -18.20 20.00
N TYR A 241 18.36 -18.69 19.54
CA TYR A 241 19.04 -19.80 20.21
C TYR A 241 19.59 -19.29 21.55
N LYS A 242 18.97 -19.73 22.65
CA LYS A 242 19.63 -19.74 23.96
C LYS A 242 20.74 -20.77 23.90
N THR A 243 21.99 -20.31 23.81
CA THR A 243 23.17 -21.17 23.98
C THR A 243 23.22 -21.65 25.43
N ASN A 244 22.74 -22.87 25.68
CA ASN A 244 22.91 -23.53 26.97
C ASN A 244 24.35 -24.08 27.02
N ARG A 245 25.27 -23.36 27.65
CA ARG A 245 26.60 -23.91 27.99
C ARG A 245 26.42 -24.84 29.20
N GLN A 246 26.49 -26.14 28.97
CA GLN A 246 26.76 -27.11 30.04
C GLN A 246 28.26 -27.07 30.38
N PRO A 247 28.64 -27.16 31.67
CA PRO A 247 30.04 -27.27 32.07
C PRO A 247 30.52 -28.71 31.83
N ASN A 248 31.57 -28.88 31.03
CA ASN A 248 32.26 -30.16 30.94
C ASN A 248 33.16 -30.33 32.15
N ASN A 249 32.84 -31.31 32.98
CA ASN A 249 33.79 -31.94 33.90
C ASN A 249 34.77 -32.79 33.08
N GLN A 250 36.06 -32.50 33.19
CA GLN A 250 37.17 -33.45 33.29
C GLN A 250 38.41 -32.71 33.79
#